data_AF-A0A968HC39-F1
#
_entry.id   AF-A0A968HC39-F1
#
_cell.length_a   1.000
_cell.length_b   1.000
_cell.length_c   1.000
_cell.angle_alpha   90.00
_cell.angle_beta   90.00
_cell.angle_gamma   90.00
#
_symmetry.space_group_name_H-M   'P 1'
#
loop_
_entity.id
_entity.type
_entity.pdbx_description
1 polymer ?
#
loop_
_entity_poly.entity_id
_entity_poly.type
_entity_poly.pdbx_seq_one_letter_code
_entity_poly.pdbx_strand_id
1 'polypeptide(L)'
;MDKKQRRMNLHLSLIFVCLMITPVFLCGCSHLNEESQARSTFMEANNLFTQGSYKAALSKYEQIIEKYPAAGDRVLFEMGIIYAYPGNEQKDYQKSLECFQKLIKDYPGSGYRKDSEMMVFQLNNVNLKDKTIAAQQTQIEALQQEFKSRGNEIIALQKKIETLEQEVKSKVNEIIALQREVFALQKGPVDKILIEKNERRLTLISKGKALKTYKIALGGDPDGPKERQGDNKTPEGTYVIDSRNRNSSYHLSLHISYPNEKDRKRARALGVSPGGDIMIHGIKNGFSWVGDLHTEVDWTKGCIAVTDEEIEEIDKLAPNGTIVEIRP
;
A
#
# COMPACT_ATOMS: atom_id res chain seq x y z
N MET A 1 14.65 -119.15 67.55
CA MET A 1 15.49 -119.12 66.33
C MET A 1 14.69 -118.41 65.24
N ASP A 2 14.56 -117.09 65.27
CA ASP A 2 15.63 -116.08 65.22
C ASP A 2 16.15 -115.87 63.78
N LYS A 3 16.27 -114.59 63.39
CA LYS A 3 16.78 -114.04 62.10
C LYS A 3 15.85 -113.71 60.92
N LYS A 4 14.54 -113.48 61.08
CA LYS A 4 13.73 -112.79 60.02
C LYS A 4 12.90 -111.57 60.45
N GLN A 5 12.80 -111.29 61.76
CA GLN A 5 12.00 -110.17 62.30
C GLN A 5 12.81 -108.89 62.61
N ARG A 6 14.12 -108.83 62.29
CA ARG A 6 15.04 -107.75 62.77
C ARG A 6 15.74 -106.92 61.69
N ARG A 7 15.28 -106.99 60.43
CA ARG A 7 15.69 -106.05 59.34
C ARG A 7 14.61 -105.04 58.94
N MET A 8 13.39 -105.17 59.50
CA MET A 8 12.26 -104.26 59.19
C MET A 8 12.16 -103.05 60.14
N ASN A 9 12.98 -103.01 61.21
CA ASN A 9 12.94 -101.96 62.23
C ASN A 9 14.12 -100.97 62.17
N LEU A 10 14.87 -100.92 61.06
CA LEU A 10 15.83 -99.83 60.80
C LEU A 10 15.34 -98.86 59.70
N HIS A 11 14.36 -99.26 58.87
CA HIS A 11 13.71 -98.38 57.90
C HIS A 11 12.48 -97.64 58.44
N LEU A 12 11.92 -98.07 59.58
CA LEU A 12 10.76 -97.42 60.20
C LEU A 12 11.11 -96.17 61.03
N SER A 13 12.39 -95.98 61.38
CA SER A 13 12.88 -94.78 62.09
C SER A 13 13.37 -93.66 61.15
N LEU A 14 13.56 -93.93 59.85
CA LEU A 14 13.90 -92.89 58.87
C LEU A 14 12.66 -92.26 58.21
N ILE A 15 11.48 -92.90 58.32
CA ILE A 15 10.24 -92.39 57.72
C ILE A 15 9.54 -91.36 58.62
N PHE A 16 9.88 -91.29 59.91
CA PHE A 16 9.25 -90.36 60.87
C PHE A 16 9.93 -88.99 61.00
N VAL A 17 11.06 -88.74 60.32
CA VAL A 17 11.75 -87.43 60.33
C VAL A 17 11.48 -86.60 59.06
N CYS A 18 10.82 -87.16 58.04
CA CYS A 18 10.44 -86.42 56.83
C CYS A 18 8.99 -85.89 56.81
N LEU A 19 8.22 -86.03 57.90
CA LEU A 19 6.78 -85.69 57.94
C LEU A 19 6.38 -84.56 58.91
N MET A 20 7.35 -83.81 59.45
CA MET A 20 7.06 -82.64 60.32
C MET A 20 7.98 -81.44 60.05
N ILE A 21 8.43 -81.27 58.80
CA ILE A 21 8.99 -79.99 58.32
C ILE A 21 8.47 -79.77 56.90
N THR A 22 7.27 -79.18 56.80
CA THR A 22 6.80 -78.20 55.79
C THR A 22 5.28 -78.30 55.60
N PRO A 23 4.53 -77.51 56.37
CA PRO A 23 3.40 -76.80 55.78
C PRO A 23 3.57 -75.30 56.06
N VAL A 24 4.54 -74.64 55.40
CA VAL A 24 4.68 -73.16 55.41
C VAL A 24 4.99 -72.58 54.01
N PHE A 25 5.16 -73.38 52.96
CA PHE A 25 5.58 -72.87 51.63
C PHE A 25 4.54 -72.96 50.50
N LEU A 26 3.25 -73.07 50.81
CA LEU A 26 2.20 -73.12 49.77
C LEU A 26 1.20 -71.95 49.79
N CYS A 27 1.37 -70.96 50.66
CA CYS A 27 0.62 -69.70 50.60
C CYS A 27 1.48 -68.50 50.13
N GLY A 28 2.81 -68.67 50.00
CA GLY A 28 3.72 -67.63 49.53
C GLY A 28 3.99 -67.62 48.02
N CYS A 29 3.65 -68.69 47.29
CA CYS A 29 4.03 -68.81 45.87
C CYS A 29 3.01 -68.22 44.89
N SER A 30 1.74 -68.10 45.25
CA SER A 30 0.74 -67.40 44.41
C SER A 30 1.03 -65.91 44.35
N HIS A 31 1.36 -65.31 45.49
CA HIS A 31 1.65 -63.87 45.59
C HIS A 31 2.95 -63.47 44.87
N LEU A 32 3.99 -64.31 44.96
CA LEU A 32 5.26 -64.11 44.24
C LEU A 32 5.11 -64.28 42.72
N ASN A 33 4.24 -65.19 42.27
CA ASN A 33 3.95 -65.37 40.85
C ASN A 33 3.11 -64.21 40.29
N GLU A 34 2.12 -63.69 41.05
CA GLU A 34 1.32 -62.54 40.64
C GLU A 34 2.14 -61.25 40.56
N GLU A 35 3.04 -61.01 41.52
CA GLU A 35 3.92 -59.83 41.52
C GLU A 35 4.95 -59.88 40.37
N SER A 36 5.52 -61.06 40.11
CA SER A 36 6.40 -61.31 38.96
C SER A 36 5.67 -61.11 37.62
N GLN A 37 4.42 -61.58 37.53
CA GLN A 37 3.60 -61.43 36.33
C GLN A 37 3.20 -59.96 36.11
N ALA A 38 2.80 -59.25 37.16
CA ALA A 38 2.50 -57.81 37.09
C ALA A 38 3.72 -57.02 36.60
N ARG A 39 4.91 -57.28 37.15
CA ARG A 39 6.16 -56.64 36.74
C ARG A 39 6.47 -56.86 35.26
N SER A 40 6.27 -58.07 34.76
CA SER A 40 6.44 -58.38 33.34
C SER A 40 5.46 -57.61 32.45
N THR A 41 4.18 -57.51 32.83
CA THR A 41 3.17 -56.75 32.06
C THR A 41 3.46 -55.25 32.05
N PHE A 42 3.95 -54.68 33.16
CA PHE A 42 4.45 -53.30 33.20
C PHE A 42 5.63 -53.07 32.26
N MET A 43 6.60 -54.00 32.21
CA MET A 43 7.73 -53.88 31.29
C MET A 43 7.30 -53.89 29.83
N GLU A 44 6.31 -54.72 29.47
CA GLU A 44 5.72 -54.73 28.12
C GLU A 44 5.06 -53.39 27.78
N ALA A 45 4.23 -52.85 28.68
CA ALA A 45 3.56 -51.57 28.50
C ALA A 45 4.58 -50.41 28.34
N ASN A 46 5.61 -50.38 29.19
CA ASN A 46 6.69 -49.39 29.12
C ASN A 46 7.47 -49.51 27.79
N ASN A 47 7.74 -50.73 27.32
CA ASN A 47 8.44 -50.93 26.04
C ASN A 47 7.62 -50.37 24.87
N LEU A 48 6.31 -50.66 24.84
CA LEU A 48 5.39 -50.11 23.84
C LEU A 48 5.39 -48.57 23.86
N PHE A 49 5.41 -47.95 25.05
CA PHE A 49 5.54 -46.50 25.18
C PHE A 49 6.85 -46.00 24.57
N THR A 50 7.99 -46.60 24.90
CA THR A 50 9.31 -46.19 24.38
C THR A 50 9.44 -46.36 22.86
N GLN A 51 8.68 -47.29 22.28
CA GLN A 51 8.60 -47.50 20.83
C GLN A 51 7.65 -46.52 20.13
N GLY A 52 7.02 -45.59 20.86
CA GLY A 52 6.01 -44.67 20.32
C GLY A 52 4.65 -45.30 20.10
N SER A 53 4.43 -46.56 20.54
CA SER A 53 3.16 -47.27 20.42
C SER A 53 2.20 -46.90 21.56
N TYR A 54 1.87 -45.61 21.68
CA TYR A 54 1.13 -45.04 22.83
C TYR A 54 -0.24 -45.69 23.06
N LYS A 55 -1.01 -45.92 21.99
CA LYS A 55 -2.33 -46.56 22.10
C LYS A 55 -2.21 -48.00 22.62
N ALA A 56 -1.23 -48.75 22.15
CA ALA A 56 -0.98 -50.11 22.61
C ALA A 56 -0.50 -50.14 24.07
N ALA A 57 0.36 -49.18 24.45
CA ALA A 57 0.79 -49.01 25.83
C ALA A 57 -0.41 -48.72 26.76
N LEU A 58 -1.27 -47.76 26.39
CA LEU A 58 -2.51 -47.43 27.14
C LEU A 58 -3.41 -48.65 27.29
N SER A 59 -3.69 -49.39 26.22
CA SER A 59 -4.50 -50.61 26.30
C SER A 59 -3.89 -51.69 27.20
N LYS A 60 -2.55 -51.75 27.29
CA LYS A 60 -1.88 -52.64 28.24
C LYS A 60 -2.00 -52.16 29.68
N TYR A 61 -1.88 -50.86 29.93
CA TYR A 61 -2.13 -50.29 31.26
C TYR A 61 -3.58 -50.49 31.74
N GLU A 62 -4.56 -50.34 30.85
CA GLU A 62 -5.97 -50.64 31.15
C GLU A 62 -6.17 -52.10 31.60
N GLN A 63 -5.52 -53.06 30.92
CA GLN A 63 -5.54 -54.47 31.35
C GLN A 63 -4.85 -54.68 32.71
N ILE A 64 -3.77 -53.94 32.99
CA ILE A 64 -3.03 -54.04 34.25
C ILE A 64 -3.89 -53.55 35.42
N ILE A 65 -4.58 -52.42 35.31
CA ILE A 65 -5.39 -51.89 36.42
C ILE A 65 -6.62 -52.75 36.72
N GLU A 66 -7.20 -53.41 35.71
CA GLU A 66 -8.28 -54.39 35.89
C GLU A 66 -7.79 -55.64 36.62
N LYS A 67 -6.60 -56.16 36.26
CA LYS A 67 -6.06 -57.40 36.81
C LYS A 67 -5.35 -57.22 38.16
N TYR A 68 -4.74 -56.07 38.39
CA TYR A 68 -3.95 -55.76 39.59
C TYR A 68 -4.35 -54.40 40.19
N PRO A 69 -5.52 -54.27 40.84
CA PRO A 69 -6.01 -52.99 41.37
C PRO A 69 -5.09 -52.31 42.39
N ALA A 70 -4.27 -53.10 43.09
CA ALA A 70 -3.27 -52.61 44.04
C ALA A 70 -2.14 -51.79 43.40
N ALA A 71 -1.89 -51.97 42.09
CA ALA A 71 -0.91 -51.21 41.32
C ALA A 71 -1.54 -50.01 40.58
N GLY A 72 -2.81 -49.71 40.88
CA GLY A 72 -3.60 -48.72 40.15
C GLY A 72 -3.05 -47.30 40.26
N ASP A 73 -2.36 -46.94 41.33
CA ASP A 73 -1.71 -45.62 41.45
C ASP A 73 -0.61 -45.43 40.40
N ARG A 74 0.29 -46.40 40.25
CA ARG A 74 1.30 -46.39 39.20
C ARG A 74 0.67 -46.40 37.81
N VAL A 75 -0.34 -47.25 37.59
CA VAL A 75 -1.01 -47.31 36.28
C VAL A 75 -1.61 -45.97 35.89
N LEU A 76 -2.37 -45.33 36.81
CA LEU A 76 -2.97 -44.02 36.57
C LEU A 76 -1.90 -42.96 36.31
N PHE A 77 -0.77 -43.00 37.02
CA PHE A 77 0.34 -42.08 36.77
C PHE A 77 0.91 -42.24 35.35
N GLU A 78 1.27 -43.47 34.96
CA GLU A 78 1.86 -43.76 33.65
C GLU A 78 0.89 -43.44 32.51
N MET A 79 -0.39 -43.81 32.64
CA MET A 79 -1.44 -43.43 31.67
C MET A 79 -1.59 -41.91 31.57
N GLY A 80 -1.57 -41.20 32.71
CA GLY A 80 -1.61 -39.75 32.77
C GLY A 80 -0.46 -39.12 31.99
N ILE A 81 0.77 -39.63 32.16
CA ILE A 81 1.95 -39.18 31.42
C ILE A 81 1.80 -39.46 29.91
N ILE A 82 1.33 -40.64 29.51
CA ILE A 82 1.15 -41.00 28.09
C ILE A 82 0.12 -40.11 27.41
N TYR A 83 -0.99 -39.80 28.08
CA TYR A 83 -2.00 -38.89 27.58
C TYR A 83 -1.52 -37.44 27.46
N ALA A 84 -0.55 -37.01 28.28
CA ALA A 84 0.05 -35.68 28.18
C ALA A 84 1.33 -35.62 27.32
N TYR A 85 1.82 -36.76 26.81
CA TYR A 85 3.11 -36.82 26.16
C TYR A 85 3.13 -36.01 24.84
N PRO A 86 4.03 -35.03 24.66
CA PRO A 86 4.01 -34.15 23.48
C PRO A 86 4.11 -34.90 22.14
N GLY A 87 4.91 -35.98 22.10
CA GLY A 87 5.10 -36.84 20.94
C GLY A 87 3.97 -37.84 20.68
N ASN A 88 2.95 -37.89 21.55
CA ASN A 88 1.74 -38.66 21.29
C ASN A 88 0.80 -37.83 20.41
N GLU A 89 0.58 -38.27 19.18
CA GLU A 89 -0.37 -37.64 18.25
C GLU A 89 -1.82 -37.72 18.76
N GLN A 90 -2.11 -38.73 19.59
CA GLN A 90 -3.40 -38.94 20.24
C GLN A 90 -3.39 -38.45 21.70
N LYS A 91 -2.51 -37.49 22.04
CA LYS A 91 -2.49 -36.87 23.37
C LYS A 91 -3.87 -36.27 23.69
N ASP A 92 -4.27 -36.41 24.94
CA ASP A 92 -5.55 -35.99 25.46
C ASP A 92 -5.35 -35.46 26.88
N TYR A 93 -5.14 -34.15 26.99
CA TYR A 93 -4.87 -33.50 28.28
C TYR A 93 -6.03 -33.64 29.27
N GLN A 94 -7.26 -33.87 28.79
CA GLN A 94 -8.41 -34.09 29.67
C GLN A 94 -8.35 -35.48 30.30
N LYS A 95 -8.08 -36.53 29.51
CA LYS A 95 -7.86 -37.88 30.06
C LYS A 95 -6.63 -37.95 30.96
N SER A 96 -5.59 -37.21 30.63
CA SER A 96 -4.41 -37.07 31.50
C SER A 96 -4.78 -36.48 32.86
N LEU A 97 -5.55 -35.38 32.86
CA LEU A 97 -6.04 -34.73 34.07
C LEU A 97 -6.90 -35.69 34.91
N GLU A 98 -7.80 -36.44 34.26
CA GLU A 98 -8.66 -37.43 34.92
C GLU A 98 -7.83 -38.53 35.59
N CYS A 99 -6.78 -39.03 34.93
CA CYS A 99 -5.88 -40.02 35.51
C CYS A 99 -5.18 -39.49 36.78
N PHE A 100 -4.59 -38.30 36.72
CA PHE A 100 -3.90 -37.70 37.86
C PHE A 100 -4.86 -37.32 38.99
N GLN A 101 -6.04 -36.79 38.68
CA GLN A 101 -7.08 -36.47 39.67
C GLN A 101 -7.59 -37.73 40.36
N LYS A 102 -7.83 -38.81 39.60
CA LYS A 102 -8.25 -40.10 40.14
C LYS A 102 -7.16 -40.70 41.03
N LEU A 103 -5.89 -40.58 40.64
CA LEU A 103 -4.75 -41.00 41.49
C LEU A 103 -4.73 -40.25 42.82
N ILE A 104 -4.82 -38.92 42.79
CA ILE A 104 -4.80 -38.08 44.01
C ILE A 104 -5.97 -38.43 44.93
N LYS A 105 -7.15 -38.69 44.35
CA LYS A 105 -8.38 -38.98 45.09
C LYS A 105 -8.39 -40.39 45.68
N ASP A 106 -8.11 -41.41 44.86
CA ASP A 106 -8.31 -42.80 45.21
C ASP A 106 -7.07 -43.39 45.93
N TYR A 107 -5.89 -42.77 45.78
CA TYR A 107 -4.61 -43.23 46.36
C TYR A 107 -3.86 -42.09 47.11
N PRO A 108 -4.40 -41.55 48.21
CA PRO A 108 -3.86 -40.36 48.89
C PRO A 108 -2.46 -40.55 49.51
N GLY A 109 -2.03 -41.80 49.73
CA GLY A 109 -0.71 -42.17 50.24
C GLY A 109 0.32 -42.57 49.16
N SER A 110 -0.04 -42.48 47.88
CA SER A 110 0.85 -42.87 46.78
C SER A 110 2.10 -41.97 46.69
N GLY A 111 3.24 -42.57 46.35
CA GLY A 111 4.48 -41.84 46.05
C GLY A 111 4.34 -40.89 44.84
N TYR A 112 3.40 -41.17 43.93
CA TYR A 112 3.14 -40.38 42.73
C TYR A 112 2.24 -39.16 42.97
N ARG A 113 1.73 -38.98 44.19
CA ARG A 113 0.71 -37.97 44.48
C ARG A 113 1.19 -36.55 44.20
N LYS A 114 2.36 -36.14 44.71
CA LYS A 114 2.88 -34.77 44.54
C LYS A 114 3.16 -34.45 43.08
N ASP A 115 3.72 -35.39 42.34
CA ASP A 115 3.98 -35.24 40.92
C ASP A 115 2.66 -35.11 40.14
N SER A 116 1.63 -35.88 40.52
CA SER A 116 0.29 -35.79 39.95
C SER A 116 -0.37 -34.42 40.22
N GLU A 117 -0.24 -33.88 41.45
CA GLU A 117 -0.73 -32.55 41.80
C GLU A 117 -0.04 -31.46 40.94
N MET A 118 1.28 -31.58 40.73
CA MET A 118 2.03 -30.69 39.85
C MET A 118 1.56 -30.80 38.39
N MET A 119 1.37 -32.01 37.89
CA MET A 119 0.88 -32.24 36.52
C MET A 119 -0.52 -31.65 36.33
N VAL A 120 -1.43 -31.81 37.29
CA VAL A 120 -2.77 -31.20 37.26
C VAL A 120 -2.67 -29.67 37.15
N PHE A 121 -1.81 -29.04 37.94
CA PHE A 121 -1.59 -27.59 37.87
C PHE A 121 -1.08 -27.16 36.49
N GLN A 122 -0.09 -27.86 35.95
CA GLN A 122 0.49 -27.56 34.64
C GLN A 122 -0.53 -27.73 33.50
N LEU A 123 -1.29 -28.83 33.50
CA LEU A 123 -2.29 -29.13 32.48
C LEU A 123 -3.44 -28.10 32.48
N ASN A 124 -3.89 -27.67 33.67
CA ASN A 124 -4.88 -26.61 33.78
C ASN A 124 -4.38 -25.28 33.20
N ASN A 125 -3.12 -24.93 33.44
CA ASN A 125 -2.51 -23.72 32.87
C ASN A 125 -2.40 -23.80 31.35
N VAL A 126 -2.07 -24.95 30.78
CA VAL A 126 -2.06 -25.17 29.32
C VAL A 126 -3.46 -24.98 28.76
N ASN A 127 -4.48 -25.62 29.35
CA ASN A 127 -5.88 -25.50 28.89
C ASN A 127 -6.39 -24.05 28.93
N LEU A 128 -6.07 -23.29 29.99
CA LEU A 128 -6.42 -21.87 30.08
C LEU A 128 -5.74 -21.03 28.98
N LYS A 129 -4.47 -21.31 28.68
CA LYS A 129 -3.76 -20.63 27.59
C LYS A 129 -4.35 -21.00 26.24
N ASP A 130 -4.67 -22.25 25.99
CA ASP A 130 -5.27 -22.70 24.73
C ASP A 130 -6.63 -22.05 24.48
N LYS A 131 -7.47 -21.94 25.51
CA LYS A 131 -8.74 -21.19 25.44
C LYS A 131 -8.53 -19.71 25.13
N THR A 132 -7.52 -19.11 25.74
CA THR A 132 -7.17 -17.70 25.50
C THR A 132 -6.68 -17.49 24.07
N ILE A 133 -5.81 -18.37 23.58
CA ILE A 133 -5.30 -18.35 22.21
C ILE A 133 -6.44 -18.51 21.21
N ALA A 134 -7.35 -19.47 21.44
CA ALA A 134 -8.51 -19.67 20.58
C ALA A 134 -9.40 -18.42 20.51
N ALA A 135 -9.69 -17.81 21.67
CA ALA A 135 -10.49 -16.58 21.73
C ALA A 135 -9.81 -15.40 21.00
N GLN A 136 -8.49 -15.23 21.19
CA GLN A 136 -7.71 -14.22 20.49
C GLN A 136 -7.66 -14.47 18.99
N GLN A 137 -7.53 -15.72 18.57
CA GLN A 137 -7.53 -16.11 17.16
C GLN A 137 -8.84 -15.75 16.48
N THR A 138 -9.99 -16.05 17.11
CA THR A 138 -11.30 -15.63 16.61
C THR A 138 -11.42 -14.11 16.50
N GLN A 139 -10.90 -13.37 17.48
CA GLN A 139 -10.92 -11.91 17.44
C GLN A 139 -10.04 -11.33 16.31
N ILE A 140 -8.86 -11.92 16.10
CA ILE A 140 -7.95 -11.53 15.00
C ILE A 140 -8.64 -11.77 13.65
N GLU A 141 -9.30 -12.91 13.47
CA GLU A 141 -10.03 -13.23 12.24
C GLU A 141 -11.18 -12.25 11.98
N ALA A 142 -11.95 -11.88 13.01
CA ALA A 142 -13.00 -10.87 12.90
C ALA A 142 -12.43 -9.50 12.51
N LEU A 143 -11.34 -9.07 13.14
CA LEU A 143 -10.67 -7.81 12.82
C LEU A 143 -10.09 -7.79 11.40
N GLN A 144 -9.54 -8.92 10.94
CA GLN A 144 -9.05 -9.06 9.56
C GLN A 144 -10.17 -8.93 8.54
N GLN A 145 -11.35 -9.49 8.82
CA GLN A 145 -12.53 -9.32 7.96
C GLN A 145 -13.00 -7.86 7.93
N GLU A 146 -13.06 -7.20 9.08
CA GLU A 146 -13.44 -5.79 9.16
C GLU A 146 -12.45 -4.90 8.41
N PHE A 147 -11.15 -5.12 8.60
CA PHE A 147 -10.09 -4.38 7.90
C PHE A 147 -10.20 -4.54 6.38
N LYS A 148 -10.47 -5.76 5.90
CA LYS A 148 -10.71 -6.03 4.48
C LYS A 148 -11.95 -5.28 3.95
N SER A 149 -13.04 -5.25 4.71
CA SER A 149 -14.26 -4.51 4.33
C SER A 149 -13.99 -3.02 4.21
N ARG A 150 -13.36 -2.43 5.23
CA ARG A 150 -12.99 -1.01 5.23
C ARG A 150 -12.02 -0.68 4.09
N GLY A 151 -11.09 -1.57 3.78
CA GLY A 151 -10.20 -1.42 2.61
C GLY A 151 -10.98 -1.30 1.29
N ASN A 152 -12.01 -2.12 1.09
CA ASN A 152 -12.86 -2.04 -0.10
C ASN A 152 -13.67 -0.74 -0.15
N GLU A 153 -14.18 -0.25 0.99
CA GLU A 153 -14.88 1.03 1.06
C GLU A 153 -13.97 2.20 0.71
N ILE A 154 -12.72 2.20 1.19
CA ILE A 154 -11.71 3.22 0.86
C ILE A 154 -11.46 3.24 -0.65
N ILE A 155 -11.29 2.08 -1.28
CA ILE A 155 -11.09 1.97 -2.73
C ILE A 155 -12.28 2.56 -3.49
N ALA A 156 -13.51 2.26 -3.05
CA ALA A 156 -14.72 2.79 -3.67
C ALA A 156 -14.82 4.32 -3.55
N LEU A 157 -14.47 4.87 -2.38
CA LEU A 157 -14.44 6.32 -2.15
C LEU A 157 -13.36 7.02 -3.00
N GLN A 158 -12.17 6.43 -3.10
CA GLN A 158 -11.09 6.97 -3.95
C GLN A 158 -11.52 7.10 -5.41
N LYS A 159 -12.17 6.07 -5.97
CA LYS A 159 -12.71 6.12 -7.33
C LYS A 159 -13.77 7.21 -7.52
N LYS A 160 -14.59 7.45 -6.49
CA LYS A 160 -15.61 8.50 -6.52
C LYS A 160 -15.00 9.90 -6.49
N ILE A 161 -13.94 10.10 -5.70
CA ILE A 161 -13.17 11.35 -5.67
C ILE A 161 -12.56 11.62 -7.04
N GLU A 162 -11.89 10.64 -7.65
CA GLU A 162 -11.29 10.78 -8.98
C GLU A 162 -12.33 11.18 -10.05
N THR A 163 -13.53 10.58 -10.00
CA THR A 163 -14.63 10.93 -10.91
C THR A 163 -15.07 12.38 -10.72
N LEU A 164 -15.25 12.80 -9.47
CA LEU A 164 -15.66 14.18 -9.15
C LEU A 164 -14.58 15.20 -9.56
N GLU A 165 -13.30 14.87 -9.41
CA GLU A 165 -12.20 15.73 -9.87
C GLU A 165 -12.25 15.96 -11.38
N GLN A 166 -12.54 14.92 -12.17
CA GLN A 166 -12.71 15.06 -13.62
C GLN A 166 -13.94 15.91 -13.97
N GLU A 167 -15.06 15.73 -13.27
CA GLU A 167 -16.27 16.55 -13.48
C GLU A 167 -16.01 18.02 -13.14
N VAL A 168 -15.34 18.31 -12.03
CA VAL A 168 -14.94 19.67 -11.64
C VAL A 168 -14.05 20.28 -12.70
N LYS A 169 -13.06 19.54 -13.21
CA LYS A 169 -12.17 20.01 -14.28
C LYS A 169 -12.95 20.34 -15.56
N SER A 170 -13.92 19.50 -15.93
CA SER A 170 -14.82 19.75 -17.06
C SER A 170 -15.59 21.06 -16.87
N LYS A 171 -16.22 21.23 -15.70
CA LYS A 171 -17.00 22.43 -15.38
C LYS A 171 -16.15 23.70 -15.33
N VAL A 172 -14.91 23.62 -14.84
CA VAL A 172 -13.98 24.75 -14.86
C VAL A 172 -13.69 25.20 -16.30
N ASN A 173 -13.47 24.25 -17.23
CA ASN A 173 -13.26 24.59 -18.64
C ASN A 173 -14.50 25.24 -19.27
N GLU A 174 -15.71 24.75 -18.94
CA GLU A 174 -16.97 25.35 -19.36
C GLU A 174 -17.12 26.80 -18.83
N ILE A 175 -16.80 27.03 -17.56
CA ILE A 175 -16.83 28.38 -16.95
C ILE A 175 -15.86 29.31 -17.67
N ILE A 176 -14.64 28.86 -17.97
CA ILE A 176 -13.66 29.65 -18.72
C ILE A 176 -14.20 30.01 -20.12
N ALA A 177 -14.84 29.07 -20.81
CA ALA A 177 -15.45 29.33 -22.11
C ALA A 177 -16.57 30.38 -22.02
N LEU A 178 -17.47 30.24 -21.04
CA LEU A 178 -18.55 31.20 -20.81
C LEU A 178 -18.02 32.58 -20.42
N GLN A 179 -16.97 32.67 -19.61
CA GLN A 179 -16.33 33.94 -19.28
C GLN A 179 -15.78 34.66 -20.52
N ARG A 180 -15.24 33.92 -21.50
CA ARG A 180 -14.81 34.49 -22.79
C ARG A 180 -15.99 35.05 -23.58
N GLU A 181 -17.09 34.30 -23.67
CA GLU A 181 -18.30 34.74 -24.35
C GLU A 181 -18.87 36.00 -23.69
N VAL A 182 -18.97 36.03 -22.36
CA VAL A 182 -19.42 37.20 -21.61
C VAL A 182 -18.50 38.40 -21.82
N PHE A 183 -17.17 38.20 -21.82
CA PHE A 183 -16.21 39.27 -22.12
C PHE A 183 -16.40 39.84 -23.53
N ALA A 184 -16.53 38.96 -24.53
CA ALA A 184 -16.79 39.34 -25.91
C ALA A 184 -18.13 40.09 -26.06
N LEU A 185 -19.17 39.68 -25.33
CA LEU A 185 -20.48 40.34 -25.33
C LEU A 185 -20.45 41.71 -24.63
N GLN A 186 -19.76 41.83 -23.50
CA GLN A 186 -19.75 43.05 -22.70
C GLN A 186 -18.88 44.17 -23.30
N LYS A 187 -17.69 43.84 -23.81
CA LYS A 187 -16.76 44.85 -24.35
C LYS A 187 -16.71 44.84 -25.88
N GLY A 188 -16.89 43.69 -26.52
CA GLY A 188 -16.62 43.48 -27.95
C GLY A 188 -15.19 43.01 -28.20
N PRO A 189 -14.87 42.44 -29.38
CA PRO A 189 -13.48 42.22 -29.77
C PRO A 189 -12.72 43.56 -29.83
N VAL A 190 -11.39 43.51 -29.74
CA VAL A 190 -10.56 44.71 -29.98
C VAL A 190 -10.85 45.19 -31.40
N ASP A 191 -11.26 46.45 -31.53
CA ASP A 191 -11.51 47.08 -32.83
C ASP A 191 -10.35 47.98 -33.27
N LYS A 192 -9.47 48.36 -32.34
CA LYS A 192 -8.29 49.17 -32.59
C LYS A 192 -7.11 48.79 -31.69
N ILE A 193 -5.94 48.64 -32.31
CA ILE A 193 -4.62 48.67 -31.66
C ILE A 193 -4.05 50.06 -31.88
N LEU A 194 -3.70 50.74 -30.79
CA LEU A 194 -3.04 52.03 -30.83
C LEU A 194 -1.58 51.88 -30.40
N ILE A 195 -0.66 52.36 -31.23
CA ILE A 195 0.78 52.31 -30.99
C ILE A 195 1.31 53.75 -30.93
N GLU A 196 1.90 54.11 -29.80
CA GLU A 196 2.46 55.44 -29.53
C GLU A 196 3.97 55.27 -29.37
N LYS A 197 4.73 55.71 -30.38
CA LYS A 197 6.14 55.33 -30.51
C LYS A 197 7.02 56.00 -29.45
N ASN A 198 6.80 57.29 -29.21
CA ASN A 198 7.48 58.08 -28.19
C ASN A 198 7.32 57.46 -26.79
N GLU A 199 6.13 56.92 -26.52
CA GLU A 199 5.79 56.31 -25.24
C GLU A 199 6.16 54.83 -25.13
N ARG A 200 6.67 54.21 -26.21
CA ARG A 200 6.90 52.76 -26.31
C ARG A 200 5.69 51.98 -25.79
N ARG A 201 4.50 52.36 -26.27
CA ARG A 201 3.23 51.85 -25.76
C ARG A 201 2.34 51.31 -26.87
N LEU A 202 1.82 50.10 -26.66
CA LEU A 202 0.72 49.52 -27.42
C LEU A 202 -0.51 49.41 -26.53
N THR A 203 -1.67 49.89 -27.00
CA THR A 203 -2.95 49.81 -26.28
C THR A 203 -3.99 49.10 -27.11
N LEU A 204 -4.63 48.08 -26.55
CA LEU A 204 -5.79 47.40 -27.13
C LEU A 204 -7.05 48.16 -26.76
N ILE A 205 -7.85 48.56 -27.75
CA ILE A 205 -9.05 49.37 -27.59
C ILE A 205 -10.25 48.59 -28.16
N SER A 206 -11.36 48.61 -27.43
CA SER A 206 -12.65 48.13 -27.91
C SER A 206 -13.73 49.15 -27.59
N LYS A 207 -14.52 49.54 -28.59
CA LYS A 207 -15.58 50.56 -28.52
C LYS A 207 -15.11 51.85 -27.84
N GLY A 208 -13.90 52.28 -28.17
CA GLY A 208 -13.27 53.50 -27.63
C GLY A 208 -12.73 53.41 -26.20
N LYS A 209 -12.79 52.23 -25.55
CA LYS A 209 -12.23 52.02 -24.20
C LYS A 209 -10.94 51.21 -24.27
N ALA A 210 -9.91 51.67 -23.56
CA ALA A 210 -8.68 50.91 -23.37
C ALA A 210 -8.96 49.64 -22.56
N LEU A 211 -8.50 48.49 -23.07
CA LEU A 211 -8.63 47.18 -22.45
C LEU A 211 -7.34 46.76 -21.75
N LYS A 212 -6.23 46.87 -22.48
CA LYS A 212 -4.88 46.49 -22.05
C LYS A 212 -3.85 47.41 -22.67
N THR A 213 -2.71 47.52 -22.01
CA THR A 213 -1.57 48.32 -22.42
C THR A 213 -0.31 47.53 -22.19
N TYR A 214 0.58 47.52 -23.18
CA TYR A 214 1.86 46.81 -23.16
C TYR A 214 3.00 47.78 -23.46
N LYS A 215 4.18 47.51 -22.89
CA LYS A 215 5.43 48.13 -23.33
C LYS A 215 5.89 47.44 -24.60
N ILE A 216 6.53 48.18 -25.50
CA ILE A 216 6.99 47.63 -26.78
C ILE A 216 8.41 48.04 -27.10
N ALA A 217 9.08 47.22 -27.92
CA ALA A 217 10.29 47.63 -28.63
C ALA A 217 9.96 47.85 -30.11
N LEU A 218 10.56 48.88 -30.69
CA LEU A 218 10.32 49.32 -32.06
C LEU A 218 11.51 49.01 -32.97
N GLY A 219 11.46 49.54 -34.18
CA GLY A 219 12.60 49.59 -35.08
C GLY A 219 13.75 50.41 -34.48
N GLY A 220 15.00 49.98 -34.72
CA GLY A 220 16.19 50.61 -34.13
C GLY A 220 16.47 52.06 -34.54
N ASP A 221 15.74 52.60 -35.50
CA ASP A 221 15.65 54.05 -35.78
C ASP A 221 14.17 54.45 -35.71
N PRO A 222 13.56 54.59 -34.52
CA PRO A 222 12.12 54.72 -34.40
C PRO A 222 11.61 56.11 -34.78
N ASP A 223 12.46 57.11 -34.99
CA ASP A 223 12.00 58.49 -35.16
C ASP A 223 11.43 58.73 -36.56
N GLY A 224 10.18 59.22 -36.62
CA GLY A 224 9.48 59.50 -37.88
C GLY A 224 9.00 58.25 -38.64
N PRO A 225 8.24 58.46 -39.74
CA PRO A 225 7.66 57.36 -40.49
C PRO A 225 8.72 56.57 -41.28
N LYS A 226 8.47 55.28 -41.46
CA LYS A 226 9.21 54.45 -42.42
C LYS A 226 9.15 55.04 -43.83
N GLU A 227 10.29 55.15 -44.48
CA GLU A 227 10.45 55.76 -45.81
C GLU A 227 11.00 54.79 -46.84
N ARG A 228 11.87 53.86 -46.43
CA ARG A 228 12.50 52.88 -47.33
C ARG A 228 12.76 51.54 -46.66
N GLN A 229 12.91 50.50 -47.45
CA GLN A 229 13.38 49.21 -46.98
C GLN A 229 14.77 49.35 -46.32
N GLY A 230 14.91 48.80 -45.11
CA GLY A 230 16.18 48.79 -44.38
C GLY A 230 16.52 50.05 -43.58
N ASP A 231 15.61 51.04 -43.50
CA ASP A 231 15.79 52.23 -42.64
C ASP A 231 15.57 51.98 -41.14
N ASN A 232 15.24 50.75 -40.74
CA ASN A 232 14.92 50.36 -39.37
C ASN A 232 13.83 51.20 -38.67
N LYS A 233 12.99 51.92 -39.42
CA LYS A 233 11.85 52.67 -38.90
C LYS A 233 10.61 51.81 -38.79
N THR A 234 9.89 51.96 -37.67
CA THR A 234 8.49 51.51 -37.55
C THR A 234 7.59 52.55 -38.23
N PRO A 235 6.67 52.13 -39.12
CA PRO A 235 5.84 53.05 -39.88
C PRO A 235 4.88 53.87 -39.02
N GLU A 236 4.40 55.00 -39.55
CA GLU A 236 3.37 55.83 -38.92
C GLU A 236 2.19 56.00 -39.88
N GLY A 237 0.98 55.75 -39.37
CA GLY A 237 -0.24 55.76 -40.17
C GLY A 237 -1.29 54.79 -39.64
N THR A 238 -2.27 54.49 -40.49
CA THR A 238 -3.35 53.55 -40.18
C THR A 238 -3.22 52.32 -41.08
N TYR A 239 -3.27 51.15 -40.46
CA TYR A 239 -3.15 49.83 -41.06
C TYR A 239 -4.24 48.90 -40.51
N VAL A 240 -4.27 47.66 -40.97
CA VAL A 240 -5.10 46.60 -40.38
C VAL A 240 -4.27 45.35 -40.15
N ILE A 241 -4.66 44.52 -39.17
CA ILE A 241 -4.15 43.14 -39.09
C ILE A 241 -4.77 42.34 -40.24
N ASP A 242 -3.96 41.87 -41.18
CA ASP A 242 -4.45 41.14 -42.36
C ASP A 242 -4.16 39.62 -42.30
N SER A 243 -3.15 39.21 -41.54
CA SER A 243 -2.73 37.81 -41.46
C SER A 243 -1.93 37.50 -40.18
N ARG A 244 -1.79 36.20 -39.88
CA ARG A 244 -1.18 35.69 -38.65
C ARG A 244 -0.32 34.48 -38.94
N ASN A 245 0.78 34.36 -38.21
CA ASN A 245 1.67 33.21 -38.29
C ASN A 245 2.00 32.72 -36.87
N ARG A 246 1.43 31.57 -36.50
CA ARG A 246 1.66 30.86 -35.24
C ARG A 246 2.92 29.96 -35.26
N ASN A 247 3.50 29.76 -36.44
CA ASN A 247 4.74 28.99 -36.64
C ASN A 247 5.87 29.93 -37.08
N SER A 248 5.91 31.13 -36.49
CA SER A 248 6.90 32.15 -36.85
C SER A 248 8.29 31.78 -36.31
N SER A 249 9.34 32.44 -36.83
CA SER A 249 10.68 32.39 -36.21
C SER A 249 10.74 33.14 -34.87
N TYR A 250 9.65 33.84 -34.54
CA TYR A 250 9.30 34.40 -33.25
C TYR A 250 8.10 33.61 -32.70
N HIS A 251 7.79 33.75 -31.41
CA HIS A 251 6.72 32.96 -30.77
C HIS A 251 5.39 33.00 -31.55
N LEU A 252 4.90 34.21 -31.84
CA LEU A 252 3.77 34.47 -32.71
C LEU A 252 3.99 35.78 -33.45
N SER A 253 3.47 35.93 -34.66
CA SER A 253 3.48 37.21 -35.37
C SER A 253 2.17 37.52 -36.09
N LEU A 254 1.74 38.78 -35.99
CA LEU A 254 0.59 39.38 -36.66
C LEU A 254 1.10 40.37 -37.71
N HIS A 255 0.81 40.15 -38.99
CA HIS A 255 1.20 41.08 -40.06
C HIS A 255 0.21 42.25 -40.12
N ILE A 256 0.75 43.47 -40.28
CA ILE A 256 -0.07 44.67 -40.54
C ILE A 256 0.02 45.05 -42.01
N SER A 257 -1.02 45.67 -42.55
CA SER A 257 -1.16 46.03 -43.97
C SER A 257 -0.24 47.17 -44.47
N TYR A 258 0.97 47.30 -43.92
CA TYR A 258 2.03 48.18 -44.43
C TYR A 258 2.64 47.57 -45.71
N PRO A 259 2.96 48.37 -46.74
CA PRO A 259 2.76 49.82 -46.84
C PRO A 259 1.34 50.18 -47.27
N ASN A 260 0.81 51.30 -46.78
CA ASN A 260 -0.45 51.88 -47.28
C ASN A 260 -0.20 52.82 -48.49
N GLU A 261 -1.24 53.49 -49.00
CA GLU A 261 -1.10 54.37 -50.17
C GLU A 261 -0.17 55.57 -49.90
N LYS A 262 -0.21 56.16 -48.70
CA LYS A 262 0.66 57.29 -48.32
C LYS A 262 2.12 56.84 -48.26
N ASP A 263 2.37 55.67 -47.68
CA ASP A 263 3.71 55.07 -47.61
C ASP A 263 4.28 54.82 -49.01
N ARG A 264 3.46 54.23 -49.90
CA ARG A 264 3.86 53.98 -51.29
C ARG A 264 4.12 55.28 -52.06
N LYS A 265 3.32 56.34 -51.86
CA LYS A 265 3.55 57.65 -52.49
C LYS A 265 4.86 58.28 -52.02
N ARG A 266 5.13 58.26 -50.71
CA ARG A 266 6.38 58.76 -50.10
C ARG A 266 7.60 58.03 -50.66
N ALA A 267 7.58 56.70 -50.66
CA ALA A 267 8.69 55.91 -51.20
C ALA A 267 8.92 56.14 -52.70
N ARG A 268 7.85 56.26 -53.50
CA ARG A 268 7.95 56.62 -54.94
C ARG A 268 8.58 57.98 -55.16
N ALA A 269 8.21 58.99 -54.38
CA ALA A 269 8.79 60.33 -54.49
C ALA A 269 10.30 60.34 -54.19
N LEU A 270 10.76 59.41 -53.35
CA LEU A 270 12.16 59.21 -53.01
C LEU A 270 12.91 58.26 -53.97
N GLY A 271 12.22 57.62 -54.92
CA GLY A 271 12.81 56.64 -55.83
C GLY A 271 13.27 55.34 -55.14
N VAL A 272 12.65 54.96 -54.01
CA VAL A 272 13.04 53.80 -53.19
C VAL A 272 11.89 52.82 -53.01
N SER A 273 12.21 51.58 -52.63
CA SER A 273 11.21 50.61 -52.18
C SER A 273 10.78 50.92 -50.74
N PRO A 274 9.48 50.96 -50.41
CA PRO A 274 9.00 51.10 -49.02
C PRO A 274 9.30 49.86 -48.17
N GLY A 275 9.67 48.74 -48.81
CA GLY A 275 9.71 47.42 -48.18
C GLY A 275 8.31 46.89 -47.89
N GLY A 276 8.22 46.02 -46.89
CA GLY A 276 7.01 45.36 -46.43
C GLY A 276 7.27 44.67 -45.10
N ASP A 277 6.48 43.65 -44.79
CA ASP A 277 6.66 42.76 -43.65
C ASP A 277 6.87 43.49 -42.32
N ILE A 278 5.86 44.28 -41.92
CA ILE A 278 5.80 44.85 -40.58
C ILE A 278 4.85 44.02 -39.72
N MET A 279 5.38 43.50 -38.60
CA MET A 279 4.65 42.64 -37.68
C MET A 279 4.50 43.27 -36.31
N ILE A 280 3.46 42.86 -35.60
CA ILE A 280 3.46 42.79 -34.15
C ILE A 280 3.85 41.36 -33.78
N HIS A 281 4.90 41.13 -32.98
CA HIS A 281 5.39 39.78 -32.69
C HIS A 281 5.91 39.61 -31.26
N GLY A 282 5.96 38.37 -30.80
CA GLY A 282 6.60 37.98 -29.54
C GLY A 282 8.13 37.96 -29.63
N ILE A 283 8.79 37.34 -28.67
CA ILE A 283 10.23 37.24 -28.64
C ILE A 283 10.72 36.17 -29.63
N LYS A 284 11.98 36.31 -30.06
CA LYS A 284 12.62 35.34 -30.94
C LYS A 284 12.67 33.98 -30.24
N ASN A 285 12.35 32.91 -30.96
CA ASN A 285 12.36 31.56 -30.40
C ASN A 285 13.73 31.24 -29.78
N GLY A 286 13.72 30.70 -28.56
CA GLY A 286 14.92 30.43 -27.77
C GLY A 286 15.39 31.59 -26.87
N PHE A 287 14.75 32.76 -26.96
CA PHE A 287 15.08 33.94 -26.14
C PHE A 287 13.92 34.43 -25.26
N SER A 288 12.85 33.63 -25.10
CA SER A 288 11.68 33.97 -24.28
C SER A 288 12.02 34.39 -22.84
N TRP A 289 13.12 33.86 -22.29
CA TRP A 289 13.62 34.19 -20.95
C TRP A 289 13.95 35.69 -20.76
N VAL A 290 14.18 36.44 -21.85
CA VAL A 290 14.44 37.88 -21.79
C VAL A 290 13.20 38.61 -21.24
N GLY A 291 11.99 38.13 -21.55
CA GLY A 291 10.73 38.70 -21.08
C GLY A 291 10.71 40.23 -21.22
N ASP A 292 10.20 40.93 -20.21
CA ASP A 292 10.04 42.39 -20.17
C ASP A 292 11.33 43.18 -20.48
N LEU A 293 12.52 42.62 -20.22
CA LEU A 293 13.80 43.29 -20.47
C LEU A 293 14.04 43.54 -21.98
N HIS A 294 13.25 42.93 -22.87
CA HIS A 294 13.34 43.16 -24.31
C HIS A 294 13.01 44.62 -24.70
N THR A 295 12.33 45.35 -23.82
CA THR A 295 11.85 46.72 -24.06
C THR A 295 12.88 47.80 -23.70
N GLU A 296 14.01 47.43 -23.11
CA GLU A 296 15.07 48.37 -22.73
C GLU A 296 15.78 49.01 -23.93
N VAL A 297 15.69 48.39 -25.12
CA VAL A 297 16.30 48.87 -26.36
C VAL A 297 15.35 48.63 -27.53
N ASP A 298 15.25 49.58 -28.46
CA ASP A 298 14.59 49.40 -29.75
C ASP A 298 15.49 48.58 -30.69
N TRP A 299 15.11 47.33 -30.98
CA TRP A 299 15.99 46.36 -31.65
C TRP A 299 15.45 45.78 -32.95
N THR A 300 14.19 46.05 -33.29
CA THR A 300 13.60 45.45 -34.49
C THR A 300 14.09 46.18 -35.76
N LYS A 301 13.70 45.67 -36.93
CA LYS A 301 13.93 46.35 -38.23
C LYS A 301 12.75 47.21 -38.70
N GLY A 302 11.80 47.45 -37.80
CA GLY A 302 10.56 48.19 -38.07
C GLY A 302 9.29 47.52 -37.52
N CYS A 303 9.40 46.26 -37.07
CA CYS A 303 8.33 45.56 -36.36
C CYS A 303 8.09 46.15 -34.95
N ILE A 304 7.03 45.68 -34.31
CA ILE A 304 6.65 46.00 -32.95
C ILE A 304 6.76 44.71 -32.12
N ALA A 305 7.70 44.68 -31.19
CA ALA A 305 7.91 43.53 -30.33
C ALA A 305 7.22 43.72 -28.97
N VAL A 306 6.64 42.63 -28.47
CA VAL A 306 6.04 42.43 -27.14
C VAL A 306 6.56 41.10 -26.56
N THR A 307 6.19 40.75 -25.33
CA THR A 307 6.52 39.42 -24.78
C THR A 307 5.72 38.30 -25.44
N ASP A 308 6.09 37.04 -25.16
CA ASP A 308 5.40 35.85 -25.68
C ASP A 308 3.98 35.74 -25.10
N GLU A 309 3.82 36.03 -23.82
CA GLU A 309 2.52 36.05 -23.14
C GLU A 309 1.63 37.17 -23.68
N GLU A 310 2.22 38.35 -23.94
CA GLU A 310 1.51 39.51 -24.46
C GLU A 310 1.06 39.28 -25.91
N ILE A 311 1.91 38.75 -26.79
CA ILE A 311 1.51 38.48 -28.17
C ILE A 311 0.40 37.43 -28.27
N GLU A 312 0.40 36.44 -27.36
CA GLU A 312 -0.71 35.48 -27.27
C GLU A 312 -2.02 36.14 -26.85
N GLU A 313 -1.96 37.11 -25.94
CA GLU A 313 -3.13 37.88 -25.54
C GLU A 313 -3.65 38.73 -26.70
N ILE A 314 -2.75 39.42 -27.42
CA ILE A 314 -3.09 40.22 -28.61
C ILE A 314 -3.70 39.31 -29.71
N ASP A 315 -3.13 38.12 -29.96
CA ASP A 315 -3.67 37.16 -30.95
C ASP A 315 -5.12 36.79 -30.66
N LYS A 316 -5.42 36.55 -29.37
CA LYS A 316 -6.75 36.13 -28.92
C LYS A 316 -7.77 37.27 -28.96
N LEU A 317 -7.35 38.52 -28.73
CA LEU A 317 -8.25 39.65 -28.52
C LEU A 317 -8.49 40.52 -29.76
N ALA A 318 -7.49 40.66 -30.64
CA ALA A 318 -7.57 41.48 -31.84
C ALA A 318 -7.72 40.58 -33.07
N PRO A 319 -8.91 40.45 -33.70
CA PRO A 319 -9.11 39.64 -34.91
C PRO A 319 -8.54 40.29 -36.18
N ASN A 320 -8.53 39.57 -37.30
CA ASN A 320 -8.18 40.17 -38.60
C ASN A 320 -9.18 41.27 -38.95
N GLY A 321 -8.70 42.36 -39.54
CA GLY A 321 -9.46 43.58 -39.77
C GLY A 321 -9.37 44.61 -38.64
N THR A 322 -8.78 44.26 -37.49
CA THR A 322 -8.53 45.23 -36.40
C THR A 322 -7.66 46.38 -36.92
N ILE A 323 -8.08 47.62 -36.67
CA ILE A 323 -7.34 48.81 -37.08
C ILE A 323 -6.05 48.91 -36.24
N VAL A 324 -4.92 49.14 -36.88
CA VAL A 324 -3.65 49.45 -36.21
C VAL A 324 -3.29 50.90 -36.53
N GLU A 325 -3.42 51.79 -35.56
CA GLU A 325 -2.99 53.19 -35.68
C GLU A 325 -1.63 53.34 -35.00
N ILE A 326 -0.63 53.76 -35.78
CA ILE A 326 0.72 54.02 -35.29
C ILE A 326 0.99 55.51 -35.43
N ARG A 327 1.32 56.16 -34.33
CA ARG A 327 1.55 57.60 -34.25
C ARG A 327 2.85 57.92 -33.50
N PRO A 328 3.41 59.13 -33.70
CA PRO A 328 4.68 59.55 -33.11
C PRO A 328 4.75 59.27 -31.63
#